data_AF-A0A1I0WT55-F1
#
_entry.id   AF-A0A1I0WT55-F1
#
_cell.length_a   1.000
_cell.length_b   1.000
_cell.length_c   1.000
_cell.angle_alpha   90.00
_cell.angle_beta   90.00
_cell.angle_gamma   90.00
#
_symmetry.space_group_name_H-M   'P 1'
#
loop_
_entity.id
_entity.type
_entity.pdbx_description
1 polymer ?
#
loop_
_entity_poly.entity_id
_entity_poly.type
_entity_poly.pdbx_seq_one_letter_code
_entity_poly.pdbx_strand_id
1 'polypeptide(L)' 'MSKQMLRNIAGYFLQLEERAVADCYPNLQSFARRQSSRYLKQLRDLRG' A
#
# COMPACT_ATOMS: atom_id res chain seq x y z
N MET A 1 -4.53 -14.95 -2.90
CA MET A 1 -3.25 -14.27 -3.25
C MET A 1 -2.15 -14.82 -2.36
N SER A 2 -0.94 -15.02 -2.88
CA SER A 2 0.20 -15.46 -2.07
C SER A 2 0.69 -14.34 -1.15
N LYS A 3 1.37 -14.70 -0.05
CA LYS A 3 2.01 -13.73 0.86
C LYS A 3 2.99 -12.82 0.11
N GLN A 4 3.76 -13.37 -0.83
CA GLN A 4 4.70 -12.58 -1.63
C GLN A 4 3.97 -11.54 -2.50
N MET A 5 2.86 -11.93 -3.12
CA MET A 5 2.08 -11.02 -3.95
C MET A 5 1.49 -9.86 -3.14
N LEU A 6 0.98 -10.14 -1.94
CA LEU A 6 0.48 -9.07 -1.06
C LEU A 6 1.59 -8.11 -0.61
N ARG A 7 2.81 -8.62 -0.32
CA ARG A 7 3.97 -7.77 0.02
C ARG A 7 4.34 -6.86 -1.15
N ASN A 8 4.38 -7.41 -2.36
CA ASN A 8 4.69 -6.65 -3.56
C ASN A 8 3.68 -5.52 -3.79
N ILE A 9 2.38 -5.81 -3.66
CA ILE A 9 1.33 -4.81 -3.87
C ILE A 9 1.34 -3.75 -2.75
N ALA A 10 1.48 -4.16 -1.49
CA ALA A 10 1.60 -3.22 -0.37
C ALA A 10 2.81 -2.27 -0.56
N GLY A 11 3.96 -2.82 -0.95
CA GLY A 11 5.17 -2.05 -1.23
C GLY A 11 5.00 -1.06 -2.38
N TYR A 12 4.34 -1.47 -3.47
CA TYR A 12 4.02 -0.57 -4.59
C TYR A 12 3.21 0.65 -4.12
N PHE A 13 2.15 0.43 -3.33
CA PHE A 13 1.32 1.53 -2.85
C PHE A 13 2.03 2.43 -1.83
N LEU A 14 2.98 1.91 -1.04
CA LEU A 14 3.82 2.75 -0.18
C LEU A 14 4.71 3.69 -1.00
N GLN A 15 5.39 3.16 -2.03
CA GLN A 15 6.21 3.99 -2.92
C GLN A 15 5.37 5.01 -3.70
N LEU A 16 4.15 4.64 -4.08
CA LEU A 16 3.21 5.57 -4.73
C LEU A 16 2.77 6.68 -3.79
N GLU A 17 2.53 6.36 -2.51
CA GLU A 17 2.20 7.37 -1.49
C GLU A 17 3.35 8.37 -1.32
N GLU A 18 4.60 7.89 -1.19
CA GLU A 18 5.78 8.74 -1.05
C GLU A 18 5.96 9.69 -2.24
N ARG A 19 5.81 9.18 -3.48
CA ARG A 19 5.85 10.02 -4.68
C ARG A 19 4.70 11.02 -4.74
N ALA A 20 3.49 10.59 -4.41
CA ALA A 20 2.33 11.48 -4.41
C ALA A 20 2.44 12.62 -3.39
N VAL A 21 3.15 12.41 -2.27
CA VAL A 21 3.51 13.47 -1.33
C VAL A 21 4.49 14.46 -1.96
N ALA A 22 5.56 13.95 -2.58
CA ALA A 22 6.59 14.78 -3.21
C ALA A 22 6.01 15.64 -4.35
N ASP A 23 5.10 15.06 -5.14
CA ASP A 23 4.48 15.71 -6.30
C ASP A 23 3.22 16.52 -5.95
N CYS A 24 2.88 16.66 -4.65
CA CYS A 24 1.70 17.40 -4.17
C CYS A 24 0.35 16.89 -4.74
N TYR A 25 0.17 15.58 -4.87
CA TYR A 25 -1.10 14.95 -5.28
C TYR A 25 -1.85 14.34 -4.07
N PRO A 26 -2.62 15.14 -3.30
CA PRO A 26 -3.24 14.69 -2.05
C PRO A 26 -4.28 13.57 -2.23
N ASN A 27 -5.00 13.58 -3.36
CA ASN A 27 -5.97 12.54 -3.69
C ASN A 27 -5.28 11.19 -3.95
N LEU A 28 -4.15 11.23 -4.66
CA LEU A 28 -3.38 10.04 -5.00
C LEU A 28 -2.68 9.50 -3.75
N GLN A 29 -2.12 10.37 -2.91
CA GLN A 29 -1.57 10.00 -1.60
C GLN A 29 -2.61 9.28 -0.74
N SER A 30 -3.79 9.87 -0.59
CA SER A 30 -4.88 9.30 0.23
C SER A 30 -5.39 7.97 -0.32
N PHE A 31 -5.42 7.82 -1.65
CA PHE A 31 -5.73 6.53 -2.29
C PHE A 31 -4.65 5.49 -2.00
N ALA A 32 -3.38 5.82 -2.23
CA ALA A 32 -2.24 4.93 -2.04
C ALA A 32 -2.14 4.45 -0.58
N ARG A 33 -2.28 5.36 0.40
CA ARG A 33 -2.33 5.03 1.83
C ARG A 33 -3.42 4.02 2.19
N ARG A 34 -4.63 4.20 1.64
CA ARG A 34 -5.75 3.28 1.90
C ARG A 34 -5.47 1.89 1.34
N GLN A 35 -4.90 1.82 0.14
CA GLN A 35 -4.56 0.54 -0.49
C GLN A 35 -3.41 -0.16 0.26
N SER A 36 -2.30 0.54 0.55
CA SER A 36 -1.18 -0.05 1.30
C SER A 36 -1.65 -0.60 2.66
N SER A 37 -2.46 0.17 3.39
CA SER A 37 -3.05 -0.26 4.67
C SER A 37 -3.91 -1.51 4.53
N ARG A 38 -4.75 -1.60 3.49
CA ARG A 38 -5.60 -2.76 3.21
C ARG A 38 -4.77 -4.02 2.97
N TYR A 39 -3.74 -3.96 2.13
CA TYR A 39 -2.91 -5.13 1.82
C TYR A 39 -1.99 -5.54 2.97
N LEU A 40 -1.50 -4.56 3.75
CA LEU A 40 -0.78 -4.84 4.99
C LEU A 40 -1.66 -5.51 6.04
N LYS A 41 -2.94 -5.12 6.16
CA LYS A 41 -3.90 -5.80 7.02
C LYS A 41 -4.09 -7.26 6.58
N GLN A 42 -4.34 -7.50 5.29
CA GLN A 42 -4.47 -8.86 4.75
C GLN A 42 -3.21 -9.72 5.01
N LEU A 43 -2.01 -9.13 4.95
CA LEU A 43 -0.77 -9.81 5.30
C LEU A 43 -0.68 -10.22 6.77
N ARG A 44 -1.17 -9.35 7.68
CA ARG A 44 -1.23 -9.64 9.12
C ARG A 44 -2.24 -10.74 9.41
N ASP A 45 -3.40 -10.68 8.76
CA ASP A 45 -4.47 -11.68 8.93
C ASP A 45 -4.04 -13.08 8.47
N LEU A 46 -3.15 -13.17 7.47
CA LEU A 46 -2.54 -14.45 7.03
C LEU A 46 -1.39 -14.96 7.93
N ARG A 47 -1.02 -14.19 8.95
CA ARG A 47 0.07 -14.52 9.87
C ARG A 47 -0.45 -15.09 11.20
N GLY A 48 -1.73 -14.89 11.50
CA GLY A 48 -2.48 -15.67 12.50
C GLY A 48 -3.03 -16.96 11.89
#